data_AF-C1H3A1-F1
#
_entry.id   AF-C1H3A1-F1
#
_cell.length_a   1.000
_cell.length_b   1.000
_cell.length_c   1.000
_cell.angle_alpha   90.00
_cell.angle_beta   90.00
_cell.angle_gamma   90.00
#
_symmetry.space_group_name_H-M   'P 1'
#
loop_
_entity.id
_entity.type
_entity.pdbx_description
1 polymer ?
#
loop_
_entity_poly.entity_id
_entity_poly.type
_entity_poly.pdbx_seq_one_letter_code
_entity_poly.pdbx_strand_id
1 'polypeptide(L)'
;MKTTTIIAASAGTILTGFLVIQFPRSPEVGVGSVYQSSSLYNISALTNPMCPPAYAIYFDYKRHSDAEFRRNLKRDNRRLARVVREQSEAKGAQQIAEIKQALQEAKEEGFPSDPEDKEAFFMGQIAKGEQLAAEGTSNLEAALAFYKALKVYPQPKDLIAIYDNTVPKDVLEILAEMVGQDTSLQLGSFTSGGSGSDYHGVE
;
A
#
# COMPACT_ATOMS: atom_id res chain seq x y z
N MET A 1 -19.72 -47.39 18.11
CA MET A 1 -18.38 -46.91 17.71
C MET A 1 -18.60 -45.64 16.90
N LYS A 2 -18.19 -44.48 17.40
CA LYS A 2 -18.57 -43.17 16.85
C LYS A 2 -17.63 -42.78 15.71
N THR A 3 -18.11 -42.92 14.48
CA THR A 3 -17.48 -42.48 13.23
C THR A 3 -17.38 -40.95 13.21
N THR A 4 -16.19 -40.38 13.00
CA THR A 4 -16.02 -38.93 12.82
C THR A 4 -15.29 -38.67 11.50
N THR A 5 -16.04 -38.07 10.57
CA THR A 5 -15.65 -37.65 9.23
C THR A 5 -14.76 -36.41 9.30
N ILE A 6 -13.59 -36.45 8.66
CA ILE A 6 -12.72 -35.29 8.43
C ILE A 6 -13.14 -34.67 7.09
N ILE A 7 -13.75 -33.48 7.12
CA ILE A 7 -14.02 -32.67 5.93
C ILE A 7 -12.79 -31.78 5.71
N ALA A 8 -12.05 -32.05 4.64
CA ALA A 8 -11.03 -31.17 4.10
C ALA A 8 -11.72 -30.04 3.31
N ALA A 9 -11.56 -28.79 3.77
CA ALA A 9 -12.01 -27.61 3.03
C ALA A 9 -10.81 -26.99 2.30
N SER A 10 -10.93 -26.93 0.98
CA SER A 10 -10.08 -26.21 0.04
C SER A 10 -10.13 -24.70 0.31
N ALA A 11 -8.98 -24.07 0.54
CA ALA A 11 -8.87 -22.62 0.69
C ALA A 11 -8.67 -21.96 -0.69
N GLY A 12 -9.78 -21.47 -1.24
CA GLY A 12 -9.80 -20.49 -2.31
C GLY A 12 -9.41 -19.11 -1.81
N THR A 13 -8.71 -18.39 -2.67
CA THR A 13 -8.16 -17.04 -2.54
C THR A 13 -9.25 -16.02 -2.13
N ILE A 14 -9.21 -15.53 -0.88
CA ILE A 14 -9.92 -14.30 -0.50
C ILE A 14 -8.97 -13.43 0.33
N LEU A 15 -8.61 -12.32 -0.29
CA LEU A 15 -7.97 -11.13 0.24
C LEU A 15 -8.74 -10.60 1.47
N THR A 16 -8.04 -9.94 2.40
CA THR A 16 -8.55 -9.25 3.61
C THR A 16 -8.76 -10.11 4.87
N GLY A 17 -8.03 -9.77 5.94
CA GLY A 17 -8.21 -10.35 7.28
C GLY A 17 -7.28 -11.52 7.62
N PHE A 18 -5.96 -11.36 7.44
CA PHE A 18 -4.98 -12.35 7.88
C PHE A 18 -4.99 -12.46 9.42
N LEU A 19 -5.79 -13.39 9.95
CA LEU A 19 -5.53 -14.01 11.24
C LEU A 19 -4.21 -14.77 11.09
N VAL A 20 -3.08 -14.07 11.21
CA VAL A 20 -1.77 -14.70 11.15
C VAL A 20 -1.68 -15.64 12.35
N ILE A 21 -1.79 -16.95 12.10
CA ILE A 21 -1.23 -17.97 12.99
C ILE A 21 0.29 -17.74 12.93
N GLN A 22 0.77 -16.78 13.74
CA GLN A 22 2.17 -16.43 13.78
C GLN A 22 2.92 -17.51 14.54
N PHE A 23 3.72 -18.26 13.79
CA PHE A 23 4.78 -19.08 14.35
C PHE A 23 5.86 -18.16 14.95
N PRO A 24 6.32 -18.39 16.19
CA PRO A 24 7.44 -17.63 16.74
C PRO A 24 8.67 -17.88 15.86
N ARG A 25 9.36 -16.79 15.51
CA ARG A 25 10.62 -16.79 14.76
C ARG A 25 11.64 -17.61 15.55
N SER A 26 12.16 -18.70 14.96
CA SER A 26 13.21 -19.51 15.58
C SER A 26 14.40 -18.62 15.98
N PRO A 27 15.04 -18.86 17.14
CA PRO A 27 16.30 -18.21 17.46
C PRO A 27 17.32 -18.60 16.38
N GLU A 28 17.96 -17.61 15.76
CA GLU A 28 18.99 -17.84 14.75
C GLU A 28 20.15 -18.60 15.38
N VAL A 29 20.28 -19.88 14.99
CA VAL A 29 21.53 -20.62 15.12
C VAL A 29 22.47 -20.07 14.05
N GLY A 30 23.44 -19.26 14.49
CA GLY A 30 24.47 -18.68 13.64
C GLY A 30 25.27 -19.77 12.94
N VAL A 31 25.16 -19.80 11.62
CA VAL A 31 26.12 -20.46 10.74
C VAL A 31 26.86 -19.37 9.97
N GLY A 32 28.12 -19.18 10.33
CA GLY A 32 29.01 -18.23 9.69
C GLY A 32 29.49 -18.69 8.32
N SER A 33 29.91 -17.68 7.55
CA SER A 33 31.06 -17.68 6.64
C SER A 33 31.04 -18.55 5.37
N VAL A 34 31.40 -17.85 4.27
CA VAL A 34 31.95 -18.34 2.99
C VAL A 34 30.93 -18.90 1.99
N TYR A 35 30.66 -18.17 0.91
CA TYR A 35 31.19 -18.47 -0.44
C TYR A 35 30.80 -17.36 -1.43
N GLN A 36 31.85 -16.77 -1.99
CA GLN A 36 31.87 -15.78 -3.06
C GLN A 36 31.87 -16.47 -4.43
N SER A 37 31.25 -15.81 -5.41
CA SER A 37 31.46 -15.87 -6.88
C SER A 37 30.48 -16.65 -7.77
N SER A 38 29.95 -15.88 -8.73
CA SER A 38 29.62 -16.21 -10.13
C SER A 38 28.49 -17.21 -10.43
N SER A 39 27.28 -16.69 -10.72
CA SER A 39 26.52 -16.93 -11.96
C SER A 39 25.13 -16.29 -11.85
N LEU A 40 24.70 -15.63 -12.91
CA LEU A 40 23.46 -14.85 -13.01
C LEU A 40 22.22 -15.76 -13.00
N TYR A 41 21.43 -15.71 -11.92
CA TYR A 41 20.03 -16.13 -11.96
C TYR A 41 19.15 -15.08 -11.28
N ASN A 42 18.28 -14.46 -12.06
CA ASN A 42 17.18 -13.63 -11.60
C ASN A 42 16.23 -14.50 -10.77
N ILE A 43 16.31 -14.45 -9.44
CA ILE A 43 15.34 -15.10 -8.54
C ILE A 43 14.32 -14.05 -8.11
N SER A 44 13.44 -13.68 -9.02
CA SER A 44 12.16 -13.10 -8.66
C SER A 44 11.28 -14.20 -8.06
N ALA A 45 10.76 -13.96 -6.85
CA ALA A 45 9.74 -14.76 -6.15
C ALA A 45 10.16 -16.15 -5.61
N LEU A 46 10.54 -16.22 -4.32
CA LEU A 46 10.13 -17.32 -3.43
C LEU A 46 10.40 -16.99 -1.96
N THR A 47 9.71 -15.99 -1.39
CA THR A 47 9.59 -15.85 0.07
C THR A 47 8.38 -16.67 0.53
N ASN A 48 8.48 -17.99 0.43
CA ASN A 48 7.58 -18.91 1.12
C ASN A 48 8.40 -19.53 2.26
N PRO A 49 8.22 -19.14 3.53
CA PRO A 49 8.82 -19.89 4.62
C PRO A 49 8.06 -21.22 4.70
N MET A 50 8.54 -22.23 3.98
CA MET A 50 8.05 -23.59 4.13
C MET A 50 8.37 -24.03 5.55
N CYS A 51 7.38 -23.93 6.45
CA CYS A 51 7.47 -24.45 7.80
C CYS A 51 7.68 -25.97 7.70
N PRO A 52 8.80 -26.53 8.17
CA PRO A 52 8.97 -27.98 8.20
C PRO A 52 7.79 -28.60 8.97
N PRO A 53 7.15 -29.68 8.48
CA PRO A 53 6.02 -30.31 9.16
C PRO A 53 6.30 -30.65 10.62
N ALA A 54 7.56 -31.01 10.93
CA ALA A 54 8.04 -31.24 12.29
C ALA A 54 7.84 -30.03 13.21
N TYR A 55 8.09 -28.81 12.73
CA TYR A 55 7.90 -27.60 13.52
C TYR A 55 6.42 -27.28 13.74
N ALA A 56 5.56 -27.52 12.74
CA ALA A 56 4.12 -27.35 12.90
C ALA A 56 3.55 -28.27 13.99
N ILE A 57 3.95 -29.53 14.02
CA ILE A 57 3.57 -30.51 15.05
C ILE A 57 4.11 -30.09 16.42
N TYR A 58 5.39 -29.73 16.50
CA TYR A 58 6.03 -29.24 17.73
C TYR A 58 5.30 -28.01 18.29
N PHE A 59 5.01 -27.03 17.43
CA PHE A 59 4.32 -25.80 17.79
C PHE A 59 2.92 -26.08 18.32
N ASP A 60 2.14 -26.93 17.65
CA ASP A 60 0.80 -27.31 18.10
C ASP A 60 0.85 -28.00 19.47
N TYR A 61 1.76 -28.97 19.66
CA TYR A 61 1.97 -29.62 20.95
C TYR A 61 2.36 -28.63 22.04
N LYS A 62 3.32 -27.74 21.77
CA LYS A 62 3.83 -26.76 22.75
C LYS A 62 2.78 -25.71 23.10
N ARG A 63 1.93 -25.30 22.15
CA ARG A 63 0.82 -24.36 22.38
C ARG A 63 -0.17 -24.90 23.41
N HIS A 64 -0.47 -26.19 23.37
CA HIS A 64 -1.42 -26.82 24.29
C HIS A 64 -0.77 -27.21 25.63
N SER A 65 0.45 -27.73 25.61
CA SER A 65 1.11 -28.28 26.81
C SER A 65 1.74 -27.24 27.73
N ASP A 66 2.34 -26.17 27.21
CA ASP A 66 3.21 -25.29 28.00
C ASP A 66 2.57 -23.90 28.27
N ALA A 67 2.40 -23.58 29.55
CA ALA A 67 1.83 -22.31 30.00
C ALA A 67 2.75 -21.11 29.78
N GLU A 68 4.07 -21.29 29.91
CA GLU A 68 5.07 -20.25 29.65
C GLU A 68 5.12 -19.93 28.16
N PHE A 69 5.08 -20.96 27.32
CA PHE A 69 5.02 -20.81 25.86
C PHE A 69 3.79 -20.00 25.42
N ARG A 70 2.60 -20.27 25.97
CA ARG A 70 1.40 -19.46 25.69
C ARG A 70 1.54 -18.00 26.08
N ARG A 71 2.16 -17.72 27.24
CA ARG A 71 2.42 -16.34 27.71
C ARG A 71 3.38 -15.62 26.78
N ASN A 72 4.45 -16.29 26.34
CA ASN A 72 5.42 -15.74 25.39
C ASN A 72 4.77 -15.50 24.02
N LEU A 73 4.00 -16.45 23.50
CA LEU A 73 3.25 -16.30 22.24
C LEU A 73 2.30 -15.09 22.27
N LYS A 74 1.59 -14.87 23.38
CA LYS A 74 0.72 -13.69 23.56
C LYS A 74 1.52 -12.39 23.59
N ARG A 75 2.71 -12.37 24.22
CA ARG A 75 3.60 -11.21 24.26
C ARG A 75 4.15 -10.88 22.87
N ASP A 76 4.57 -11.91 22.13
CA ASP A 76 5.12 -11.78 20.78
C ASP A 76 4.06 -11.33 19.78
N ASN A 77 2.86 -11.92 19.83
CA ASN A 77 1.74 -11.49 18.98
C ASN A 77 1.38 -10.02 19.23
N ARG A 78 1.35 -9.56 20.49
CA ARG A 78 1.17 -8.14 20.83
C ARG A 78 2.31 -7.25 20.35
N ARG A 79 3.55 -7.73 20.35
CA ARG A 79 4.71 -7.00 19.81
C ARG A 79 4.61 -6.89 18.29
N LEU A 80 4.30 -7.97 17.59
CA LEU A 80 4.13 -7.99 16.14
C LEU A 80 2.95 -7.13 15.69
N ALA A 81 1.81 -7.21 16.38
CA ALA A 81 0.65 -6.36 16.08
C ALA A 81 1.00 -4.86 16.20
N ARG A 82 1.79 -4.48 17.22
CA ARG A 82 2.31 -3.11 17.35
C ARG A 82 3.25 -2.73 16.21
N VAL A 83 4.23 -3.60 15.89
CA VAL A 83 5.18 -3.35 14.79
C VAL A 83 4.46 -3.24 13.45
N VAL A 84 3.48 -4.10 13.16
CA VAL A 84 2.68 -4.04 11.92
C VAL A 84 1.88 -2.75 11.86
N ARG A 85 1.26 -2.34 12.97
CA ARG A 85 0.53 -1.08 13.05
C ARG A 85 1.46 0.12 12.85
N GLU A 86 2.59 0.17 13.56
CA GLU A 86 3.60 1.22 13.42
C GLU A 86 4.16 1.27 12.00
N GLN A 87 4.37 0.12 11.35
CA GLN A 87 4.80 0.06 9.95
C GLN A 87 3.72 0.55 8.99
N SER A 88 2.44 0.21 9.20
CA SER A 88 1.36 0.72 8.34
C SER A 88 1.16 2.23 8.52
N GLU A 89 1.22 2.72 9.76
CA GLU A 89 1.12 4.15 10.07
C GLU A 89 2.32 4.91 9.49
N ALA A 90 3.53 4.37 9.64
CA ALA A 90 4.74 4.96 9.06
C ALA A 90 4.69 4.98 7.52
N LYS A 91 4.21 3.91 6.87
CA LYS A 91 4.02 3.88 5.41
C LYS A 91 3.00 4.91 4.94
N GLY A 92 1.85 5.01 5.61
CA GLY A 92 0.85 6.04 5.30
C GLY A 92 1.40 7.45 5.48
N ALA A 93 2.10 7.70 6.60
CA ALA A 93 2.74 8.99 6.85
C ALA A 93 3.83 9.34 5.82
N GLN A 94 4.60 8.34 5.38
CA GLN A 94 5.61 8.51 4.32
C GLN A 94 4.95 8.88 2.99
N GLN A 95 3.89 8.17 2.58
CA GLN A 95 3.15 8.47 1.35
C GLN A 95 2.59 9.92 1.37
N ILE A 96 1.95 10.32 2.47
CA ILE A 96 1.42 11.69 2.63
C ILE A 96 2.54 12.73 2.56
N ALA A 97 3.71 12.45 3.16
CA ALA A 97 4.86 13.34 3.12
C ALA A 97 5.44 13.48 1.71
N GLU A 98 5.51 12.37 0.97
CA GLU A 98 5.96 12.33 -0.43
C GLU A 98 5.02 13.12 -1.35
N ILE A 99 3.70 12.95 -1.16
CA ILE A 99 2.67 13.73 -1.87
C ILE A 99 2.85 15.22 -1.61
N LYS A 100 3.01 15.64 -0.34
CA LYS A 100 3.21 17.04 0.04
C LYS A 100 4.47 17.63 -0.59
N GLN A 101 5.56 16.89 -0.57
CA GLN A 101 6.82 17.31 -1.16
C GLN A 101 6.66 17.48 -2.68
N ALA A 102 6.10 16.50 -3.37
CA ALA A 102 5.87 16.56 -4.81
C ALA A 102 4.96 17.74 -5.22
N LEU A 103 3.93 18.04 -4.42
CA LEU A 103 3.07 19.20 -4.63
C LEU A 103 3.81 20.53 -4.43
N GLN A 104 4.66 20.61 -3.42
CA GLN A 104 5.47 21.81 -3.16
C GLN A 104 6.45 22.06 -4.31
N GLU A 105 7.15 21.03 -4.76
CA GLU A 105 8.05 21.09 -5.91
C GLU A 105 7.30 21.52 -7.19
N ALA A 106 6.10 20.98 -7.43
CA ALA A 106 5.26 21.39 -8.57
C ALA A 106 4.78 22.85 -8.47
N LYS A 107 4.57 23.39 -7.27
CA LYS A 107 4.20 24.79 -7.05
C LYS A 107 5.40 25.72 -7.22
N GLU A 108 6.60 25.26 -6.84
CA GLU A 108 7.86 26.01 -6.98
C GLU A 108 8.33 26.11 -8.44
N GLU A 109 8.12 25.07 -9.25
CA GLU A 109 8.37 25.09 -10.71
C GLU A 109 7.54 26.19 -11.40
N GLY A 110 6.36 26.50 -10.86
CA GLY A 110 5.44 27.47 -11.43
C GLY A 110 4.65 26.90 -12.60
N PHE A 111 3.68 27.69 -13.09
CA PHE A 111 2.81 27.32 -14.20
C PHE A 111 2.87 28.39 -15.30
N PRO A 112 2.81 28.01 -16.59
CA PRO A 112 2.81 28.97 -17.69
C PRO A 112 1.62 29.93 -17.57
N SER A 113 1.83 31.20 -17.88
CA SER A 113 0.78 32.23 -17.83
C SER A 113 0.07 32.41 -19.17
N ASP A 114 0.81 32.28 -20.26
CA ASP A 114 0.32 32.47 -21.62
C ASP A 114 -0.59 31.31 -22.07
N PRO A 115 -1.67 31.60 -22.83
CA PRO A 115 -2.63 30.59 -23.23
C PRO A 115 -2.02 29.49 -24.12
N GLU A 116 -1.14 29.86 -25.05
CA GLU A 116 -0.46 28.90 -25.95
C GLU A 116 0.44 27.95 -25.16
N ASP A 117 1.21 28.48 -24.22
CA ASP A 117 2.10 27.68 -23.35
C ASP A 117 1.30 26.79 -22.38
N LYS A 118 0.13 27.25 -21.92
CA LYS A 118 -0.78 26.44 -21.09
C LYS A 118 -1.31 25.23 -21.83
N GLU A 119 -1.70 25.38 -23.10
CA GLU A 119 -2.17 24.26 -23.92
C GLU A 119 -1.05 23.25 -24.17
N ALA A 120 0.15 23.71 -24.51
CA ALA A 120 1.31 22.83 -24.69
C ALA A 120 1.68 22.09 -23.40
N PHE A 121 1.71 22.80 -22.28
CA PHE A 121 1.98 22.21 -20.96
C PHE A 121 0.90 21.20 -20.57
N PHE A 122 -0.37 21.54 -20.76
CA PHE A 122 -1.50 20.64 -20.51
C PHE A 122 -1.33 19.32 -21.26
N MET A 123 -1.14 19.38 -22.58
CA MET A 123 -1.00 18.18 -23.41
C MET A 123 0.23 17.35 -23.02
N GLY A 124 1.36 18.01 -22.71
CA GLY A 124 2.56 17.33 -22.24
C GLY A 124 2.36 16.59 -20.91
N GLN A 125 1.63 17.20 -19.96
CA GLN A 125 1.33 16.58 -18.67
C GLN A 125 0.32 15.43 -18.81
N ILE A 126 -0.71 15.56 -19.64
CA ILE A 126 -1.66 14.47 -19.90
C ILE A 126 -0.94 13.27 -20.51
N ALA A 127 -0.14 13.47 -21.55
CA ALA A 127 0.61 12.38 -22.19
C ALA A 127 1.55 11.67 -21.20
N LYS A 128 2.24 12.44 -20.34
CA LYS A 128 3.09 11.89 -19.29
C LYS A 128 2.28 11.09 -18.25
N GLY A 129 1.15 11.63 -17.80
CA GLY A 129 0.27 10.99 -16.82
C GLY A 129 -0.33 9.68 -17.33
N GLU A 130 -0.80 9.66 -18.58
CA GLU A 130 -1.33 8.46 -19.22
C GLU A 130 -0.27 7.37 -19.40
N GLN A 131 0.96 7.75 -19.80
CA GLN A 131 2.06 6.80 -19.92
C GLN A 131 2.39 6.15 -18.58
N LEU A 132 2.54 6.95 -17.52
CA LEU A 132 2.88 6.45 -16.17
C LEU A 132 1.74 5.62 -15.58
N ALA A 133 0.49 6.01 -15.81
CA ALA A 133 -0.68 5.26 -15.38
C ALA A 133 -0.79 3.91 -16.10
N ALA A 134 -0.40 3.83 -17.37
CA ALA A 134 -0.36 2.59 -18.14
C ALA A 134 0.76 1.65 -17.68
N GLU A 135 1.92 2.19 -17.29
CA GLU A 135 3.05 1.41 -16.76
C GLU A 135 2.80 0.87 -15.33
N GLY A 136 1.96 1.56 -14.54
CA GLY A 136 1.57 1.15 -13.19
C GLY A 136 2.71 1.07 -12.16
N THR A 137 3.88 1.65 -12.49
CA THR A 137 5.08 1.59 -11.63
C THR A 137 5.12 2.74 -10.62
N SER A 138 4.59 3.92 -10.98
CA SER A 138 4.59 5.12 -10.13
C SER A 138 3.24 5.84 -10.18
N ASN A 139 2.29 5.37 -9.37
CA ASN A 139 0.95 5.98 -9.27
C ASN A 139 1.03 7.44 -8.77
N LEU A 140 2.05 7.75 -7.95
CA LEU A 140 2.29 9.09 -7.43
C LEU A 140 2.69 10.08 -8.53
N GLU A 141 3.63 9.71 -9.41
CA GLU A 141 4.07 10.58 -10.50
C GLU A 141 2.96 10.76 -11.56
N ALA A 142 2.19 9.70 -11.83
CA ALA A 142 1.02 9.80 -12.68
C ALA A 142 0.01 10.82 -12.14
N ALA A 143 -0.32 10.72 -10.83
CA ALA A 143 -1.21 11.67 -10.17
C ALA A 143 -0.68 13.11 -10.21
N LEU A 144 0.63 13.29 -10.02
CA LEU A 144 1.27 14.62 -10.09
C LEU A 144 1.11 15.26 -11.48
N ALA A 145 1.27 14.47 -12.55
CA ALA A 145 1.08 14.95 -13.91
C ALA A 145 -0.38 15.39 -14.16
N PHE A 146 -1.36 14.60 -13.72
CA PHE A 146 -2.77 14.98 -13.80
C PHE A 146 -3.11 16.22 -12.96
N TYR A 147 -2.51 16.37 -11.77
CA TYR A 147 -2.64 17.58 -10.95
C TYR A 147 -2.07 18.82 -11.67
N LYS A 148 -0.90 18.71 -12.31
CA LYS A 148 -0.30 19.80 -13.11
C LYS A 148 -1.19 20.17 -14.30
N ALA A 149 -1.81 19.19 -14.96
CA ALA A 149 -2.78 19.44 -16.03
C ALA A 149 -4.05 20.16 -15.53
N LEU A 150 -4.56 19.77 -14.35
CA LEU A 150 -5.72 20.42 -13.72
C LEU A 150 -5.46 21.90 -13.38
N LYS A 151 -4.20 22.25 -13.06
CA LYS A 151 -3.81 23.61 -12.69
C LYS A 151 -3.89 24.62 -13.81
N VAL A 152 -3.58 24.19 -15.04
CA VAL A 152 -3.57 25.06 -16.22
C VAL A 152 -4.92 25.08 -16.94
N TYR A 153 -5.80 24.12 -16.64
CA TYR A 153 -7.09 23.99 -17.32
C TYR A 153 -8.13 25.00 -16.78
N PRO A 154 -8.85 25.75 -17.66
CA PRO A 154 -9.80 26.78 -17.22
C PRO A 154 -10.99 26.25 -16.40
N GLN A 155 -11.41 24.99 -16.63
CA GLN A 155 -12.59 24.37 -16.01
C GLN A 155 -12.25 23.01 -15.39
N PRO A 156 -11.54 22.95 -14.26
CA PRO A 156 -11.04 21.69 -13.70
C PRO A 156 -12.17 20.68 -13.40
N LYS A 157 -13.38 21.15 -13.06
CA LYS A 157 -14.54 20.30 -12.75
C LYS A 157 -14.92 19.34 -13.89
N ASP A 158 -14.87 19.83 -15.13
CA ASP A 158 -15.26 19.04 -16.30
C ASP A 158 -14.19 17.99 -16.61
N LEU A 159 -12.92 18.35 -16.43
CA LEU A 159 -11.79 17.44 -16.62
C LEU A 159 -11.78 16.30 -15.60
N ILE A 160 -12.18 16.57 -14.36
CA ILE A 160 -12.29 15.54 -13.31
C ILE A 160 -13.37 14.51 -13.62
N ALA A 161 -14.49 14.91 -14.22
CA ALA A 161 -15.52 13.97 -14.66
C ALA A 161 -15.00 13.00 -15.74
N ILE A 162 -14.05 13.44 -16.58
CA ILE A 162 -13.38 12.58 -17.55
C ILE A 162 -12.43 11.62 -16.83
N TYR A 163 -11.60 12.13 -15.91
CA TYR A 163 -10.64 11.30 -15.17
C TYR A 163 -11.28 10.18 -14.36
N ASP A 164 -12.45 10.42 -13.76
CA ASP A 164 -13.20 9.39 -13.01
C ASP A 164 -13.52 8.14 -13.87
N ASN A 165 -13.57 8.31 -15.20
CA ASN A 165 -13.85 7.25 -16.16
C ASN A 165 -12.62 6.71 -16.90
N THR A 166 -11.54 7.49 -17.02
CA THR A 166 -10.38 7.12 -17.86
C THR A 166 -9.14 6.72 -17.06
N VAL A 167 -8.99 7.20 -15.83
CA VAL A 167 -7.77 7.00 -15.02
C VAL A 167 -7.96 5.84 -14.02
N PRO A 168 -6.96 4.96 -13.81
CA PRO A 168 -7.03 3.90 -12.81
C PRO A 168 -7.32 4.42 -11.39
N LYS A 169 -8.10 3.67 -10.61
CA LYS A 169 -8.53 4.07 -9.25
C LYS A 169 -7.37 4.42 -8.32
N ASP A 170 -6.29 3.65 -8.37
CA ASP A 170 -5.11 3.87 -7.51
C ASP A 170 -4.48 5.26 -7.74
N VAL A 171 -4.56 5.81 -8.95
CA VAL A 171 -4.06 7.15 -9.30
C VAL A 171 -5.07 8.22 -8.87
N LEU A 172 -6.38 7.95 -9.02
CA LEU A 172 -7.45 8.86 -8.58
C LEU A 172 -7.46 9.06 -7.07
N GLU A 173 -7.19 8.02 -6.27
CA GLU A 173 -7.10 8.12 -4.81
C GLU A 173 -5.98 9.07 -4.38
N ILE A 174 -4.80 8.97 -5.00
CA ILE A 174 -3.67 9.87 -4.75
C ILE A 174 -3.99 11.29 -5.25
N LEU A 175 -4.62 11.42 -6.42
CA LEU A 175 -5.06 12.71 -6.95
C LEU A 175 -6.08 13.39 -6.01
N ALA A 176 -6.98 12.63 -5.39
CA ALA A 176 -7.94 13.13 -4.39
C ALA A 176 -7.27 13.67 -3.15
N GLU A 177 -6.24 12.99 -2.68
CA GLU A 177 -5.41 13.50 -1.60
C GLU A 177 -4.69 14.80 -2.02
N MET A 178 -4.12 14.83 -3.23
CA MET A 178 -3.42 16.01 -3.75
C MET A 178 -4.33 17.24 -3.86
N VAL A 179 -5.50 17.08 -4.46
CA VAL A 179 -6.48 18.16 -4.63
C VAL A 179 -7.05 18.59 -3.29
N GLY A 180 -7.26 17.67 -2.35
CA GLY A 180 -7.72 18.00 -1.00
C GLY A 180 -6.73 18.85 -0.20
N GLN A 181 -5.43 18.72 -0.46
CA GLN A 181 -4.39 19.54 0.16
C GLN A 181 -4.24 20.93 -0.51
N ASP A 182 -4.71 21.08 -1.74
CA ASP A 182 -4.54 22.32 -2.50
C ASP A 182 -5.81 23.17 -2.55
N THR A 183 -5.89 24.14 -1.64
CA THR A 183 -7.02 25.08 -1.51
C THR A 183 -7.31 25.93 -2.75
N SER A 184 -6.37 26.01 -3.69
CA SER A 184 -6.55 26.77 -4.92
C SER A 184 -7.36 26.04 -6.01
N LEU A 185 -7.58 24.72 -5.85
CA LEU A 185 -8.53 23.95 -6.66
C LEU A 185 -9.80 23.74 -5.83
N GLN A 186 -10.77 24.65 -5.93
CA GLN A 186 -12.05 24.57 -5.18
C GLN A 186 -12.99 23.49 -5.75
N LEU A 187 -12.59 22.24 -5.62
CA LEU A 187 -13.33 21.08 -6.09
C LEU A 187 -14.11 20.45 -4.93
N GLY A 188 -15.21 21.10 -4.54
CA GLY A 188 -16.02 20.72 -3.37
C GLY A 188 -16.67 19.33 -3.41
N SER A 189 -16.53 18.56 -4.49
CA SER A 189 -17.15 17.23 -4.63
C SER A 189 -16.16 16.06 -4.57
N PHE A 190 -14.86 16.29 -4.70
CA PHE A 190 -13.87 15.21 -4.84
C PHE A 190 -13.34 14.71 -3.49
N THR A 191 -13.39 15.54 -2.45
CA THR A 191 -12.90 15.22 -1.11
C THR A 191 -13.93 14.53 -0.22
N SER A 192 -15.18 14.37 -0.69
CA SER A 192 -16.30 13.85 0.11
C SER A 192 -16.37 12.32 0.21
N GLY A 193 -15.42 11.57 -0.35
CA GLY A 193 -15.53 10.12 -0.54
C GLY A 193 -14.77 9.20 0.42
N GLY A 194 -13.92 9.70 1.34
CA GLY A 194 -12.91 8.84 2.00
C GLY A 194 -12.67 9.02 3.50
N SER A 195 -13.45 9.84 4.22
CA SER A 195 -13.29 10.04 5.67
C SER A 195 -14.60 9.77 6.42
N GLY A 196 -15.00 8.50 6.50
CA GLY A 196 -15.85 7.99 7.60
C GLY A 196 -14.93 7.23 8.56
N SER A 197 -14.73 7.66 9.82
CA SER A 197 -15.63 7.38 10.96
C SER A 197 -16.13 5.93 10.87
N ASP A 198 -15.61 4.98 11.66
CA ASP A 198 -15.94 4.90 13.07
C ASP A 198 -14.91 4.06 13.84
N TYR A 199 -14.16 4.70 14.74
CA TYR A 199 -13.61 4.03 15.92
C TYR A 199 -14.66 4.13 17.03
N HIS A 200 -15.61 3.18 17.07
CA HIS A 200 -16.44 2.98 18.25
C HIS A 200 -15.79 1.89 19.11
N GLY A 201 -15.04 2.32 20.13
CA GLY A 201 -14.69 1.46 21.26
C GLY A 201 -15.95 1.26 22.12
N VAL A 202 -16.25 0.01 22.45
CA VAL A 202 -17.20 -0.35 23.50
C VAL A 202 -16.44 -1.05 24.62
N GLU A 203 -16.67 -0.56 25.82
CA GLU A 203 -16.29 -1.13 27.12
C GLU A 203 -16.79 -2.57 27.31
#